data_AF-E1SQI0-F1
#
_entry.id   AF-E1SQI0-F1
#
_cell.length_a   1.000
_cell.length_b   1.000
_cell.length_c   1.000
_cell.angle_alpha   90.00
_cell.angle_beta   90.00
_cell.angle_gamma   90.00
#
_symmetry.space_group_name_H-M   'P 1'
#
loop_
_entity.id
_entity.type
_entity.pdbx_description
1 polymer ?
#
loop_
_entity_poly.entity_id
_entity_poly.type
_entity_poly.pdbx_seq_one_letter_code
_entity_poly.pdbx_strand_id
1 'polypeptide(L)'
;MNELRRETKLAGLGYALFITAFFLAFGPYAFADGGKEAAEIMGGTVGMVSAISAALVALGGVASCLMSVVFSIQSLRQGPQGQSVAALFLALLPLLLIGLFIWQNQQLMF
;
A
#
# COMPACT_ATOMS: atom_id res chain seq x y z
N MET A 1 -26.75 -5.29 -10.47
CA MET A 1 -25.87 -6.32 -9.83
C MET A 1 -24.53 -6.53 -10.54
N ASN A 2 -24.45 -6.49 -11.88
CA ASN A 2 -23.19 -6.76 -12.60
C ASN A 2 -22.11 -5.67 -12.43
N GLU A 3 -22.50 -4.40 -12.29
CA GLU A 3 -21.53 -3.29 -12.10
C GLU A 3 -20.89 -3.32 -10.72
N LEU A 4 -21.68 -3.45 -9.66
CA LEU A 4 -21.17 -3.55 -8.28
C LEU A 4 -20.14 -4.70 -8.13
N ARG A 5 -20.41 -5.86 -8.74
CA ARG A 5 -19.49 -7.01 -8.73
C ARG A 5 -18.20 -6.76 -9.52
N ARG A 6 -18.26 -5.94 -10.58
CA ARG A 6 -17.09 -5.54 -11.37
C ARG A 6 -16.22 -4.56 -10.57
N GLU A 7 -16.84 -3.58 -9.92
CA GLU A 7 -16.14 -2.61 -9.07
C GLU A 7 -15.44 -3.27 -7.89
N THR A 8 -16.08 -4.22 -7.19
CA THR A 8 -15.42 -4.93 -6.09
C THR A 8 -14.24 -5.77 -6.57
N LYS A 9 -14.33 -6.39 -7.75
CA LYS A 9 -13.21 -7.14 -8.35
C LYS A 9 -12.05 -6.23 -8.73
N LEU A 10 -12.35 -5.07 -9.32
CA LEU A 10 -11.33 -4.07 -9.66
C LEU A 10 -10.66 -3.49 -8.41
N ALA A 11 -11.43 -3.22 -7.35
CA ALA A 11 -10.90 -2.81 -6.06
C ALA A 11 -9.99 -3.90 -5.47
N GLY A 12 -10.43 -5.16 -5.48
CA GLY A 12 -9.62 -6.30 -5.02
C GLY A 12 -8.32 -6.47 -5.81
N LEU A 13 -8.37 -6.31 -7.14
CA LEU A 13 -7.18 -6.27 -8.00
C LEU A 13 -6.25 -5.11 -7.65
N GLY A 14 -6.80 -3.92 -7.39
CA GLY A 14 -6.03 -2.76 -6.94
C GLY A 14 -5.31 -3.01 -5.62
N TYR A 15 -5.99 -3.60 -4.63
CA TYR A 15 -5.36 -3.99 -3.37
C TYR A 15 -4.28 -5.07 -3.56
N ALA A 16 -4.52 -6.08 -4.41
CA ALA A 16 -3.53 -7.11 -4.70
C ALA A 16 -2.28 -6.52 -5.39
N LEU A 17 -2.47 -5.61 -6.35
CA LEU A 17 -1.37 -4.88 -7.01
C LEU A 17 -0.60 -4.02 -6.02
N PHE A 18 -1.29 -3.31 -5.13
CA PHE A 18 -0.66 -2.51 -4.07
C PHE A 18 0.17 -3.39 -3.13
N ILE A 19 -0.41 -4.46 -2.59
CA ILE A 19 0.29 -5.36 -1.65
C ILE A 19 1.51 -5.98 -2.33
N THR A 20 1.36 -6.44 -3.57
CA THR A 20 2.46 -7.02 -4.34
C THR A 20 3.55 -5.98 -4.59
N ALA A 21 3.20 -4.78 -5.06
CA ALA A 21 4.15 -3.70 -5.29
C ALA A 21 4.84 -3.26 -3.99
N PHE A 22 4.12 -3.22 -2.88
CA PHE A 22 4.67 -2.92 -1.57
C PHE A 22 5.74 -3.95 -1.16
N PHE A 23 5.45 -5.26 -1.23
CA PHE A 23 6.44 -6.29 -0.93
C PHE A 23 7.62 -6.30 -1.92
N LEU A 24 7.39 -5.97 -3.18
CA LEU A 24 8.45 -5.94 -4.19
C LEU A 24 9.40 -4.75 -3.98
N ALA A 25 8.85 -3.59 -3.58
CA ALA A 25 9.63 -2.39 -3.28
C ALA A 25 10.36 -2.50 -1.94
N PHE A 26 9.71 -3.07 -0.92
CA PHE A 26 10.11 -2.92 0.47
C PHE A 26 10.51 -4.24 1.15
N GLY A 27 10.08 -5.38 0.62
CA GLY A 27 10.40 -6.71 1.16
C GLY A 27 11.90 -7.00 1.30
N PRO A 28 12.77 -6.62 0.34
CA PRO A 28 14.21 -6.84 0.47
C PRO A 28 14.84 -6.13 1.68
N TYR A 29 14.29 -4.99 2.11
CA TYR A 29 14.77 -4.26 3.29
C TYR A 29 14.45 -4.97 4.62
N ALA A 30 13.52 -5.94 4.62
CA ALA A 30 13.28 -6.76 5.80
C ALA A 30 14.37 -7.82 6.05
N PHE A 31 15.22 -8.08 5.04
CA PHE A 31 16.26 -9.11 5.08
C PHE A 31 17.67 -8.54 4.87
N ALA A 32 17.80 -7.22 4.68
CA ALA A 32 19.07 -6.55 4.42
C ALA A 32 19.44 -5.64 5.61
N ASP A 33 20.71 -5.64 6.00
CA ASP A 33 21.20 -4.77 7.09
C ASP A 33 21.48 -3.33 6.60
N GLY A 34 21.35 -3.07 5.29
CA GLY A 34 21.48 -1.73 4.73
C GLY A 34 21.06 -1.60 3.26
N GLY A 35 21.00 -0.35 2.76
CA GLY A 35 20.47 -0.05 1.43
C GLY A 35 21.27 -0.64 0.26
N LYS A 36 22.58 -0.87 0.42
CA LYS A 36 23.43 -1.52 -0.61
C LYS A 36 23.13 -3.01 -0.72
N GLU A 37 22.99 -3.69 0.41
CA GLU A 37 22.66 -5.11 0.48
C GLU A 37 21.24 -5.37 -0.02
N ALA A 38 20.29 -4.48 0.30
CA ALA A 38 18.94 -4.51 -0.27
C ALA A 38 18.97 -4.40 -1.80
N ALA A 39 19.83 -3.54 -2.36
CA ALA A 39 19.97 -3.38 -3.81
C ALA A 39 20.64 -4.60 -4.48
N GLU A 40 21.57 -5.26 -3.80
CA GLU A 40 22.17 -6.52 -4.26
C GLU A 40 21.14 -7.67 -4.25
N ILE A 41 20.35 -7.79 -3.18
CA ILE A 41 19.25 -8.76 -3.07
C ILE A 41 18.19 -8.52 -4.15
N MET A 42 17.95 -7.27 -4.54
CA MET A 42 17.03 -6.93 -5.63
C MET A 42 17.55 -7.33 -7.02
N GLY A 43 18.81 -7.74 -7.17
CA GLY A 43 19.41 -8.09 -8.46
C GLY A 43 20.10 -6.91 -9.17
N GLY A 44 20.63 -5.96 -8.40
CA GLY A 44 21.41 -4.84 -8.92
C GLY A 44 20.56 -3.75 -9.58
N THR A 45 21.06 -3.13 -10.65
CA THR A 45 20.44 -1.96 -11.29
C THR A 45 19.01 -2.22 -11.78
N VAL A 46 18.73 -3.41 -12.32
CA VAL A 46 17.38 -3.80 -12.79
C VAL A 46 16.42 -3.98 -11.61
N GLY A 47 16.92 -4.54 -10.52
CA GLY A 47 16.21 -4.64 -9.24
C GLY A 47 15.81 -3.29 -8.69
N MET A 48 16.75 -2.35 -8.71
CA MET A 48 16.55 -0.99 -8.22
C MET A 48 15.49 -0.22 -9.02
N VAL A 49 15.49 -0.34 -10.36
CA VAL A 49 14.45 0.27 -11.21
C VAL A 49 13.07 -0.35 -10.94
N SER A 50 13.02 -1.65 -10.71
CA SER A 50 11.78 -2.37 -10.39
C SER A 50 11.24 -1.96 -9.02
N ALA A 51 12.11 -1.78 -8.02
CA ALA A 51 11.75 -1.31 -6.69
C ALA A 51 11.26 0.15 -6.70
N ILE A 52 11.90 1.04 -7.46
CA ILE A 52 11.43 2.43 -7.62
C ILE A 52 10.04 2.45 -8.28
N SER A 53 9.84 1.66 -9.34
CA SER A 53 8.55 1.57 -10.03
C SER A 53 7.46 1.01 -9.10
N ALA A 54 7.79 -0.03 -8.33
CA ALA A 54 6.90 -0.61 -7.35
C ALA A 54 6.60 0.37 -6.20
N ALA A 55 7.56 1.18 -5.77
CA ALA A 55 7.36 2.23 -4.79
C ALA A 55 6.42 3.33 -5.30
N LEU A 56 6.55 3.75 -6.56
CA LEU A 56 5.62 4.70 -7.18
C LEU A 56 4.18 4.15 -7.24
N VAL A 57 4.02 2.86 -7.58
CA VAL A 57 2.72 2.18 -7.54
C VAL A 57 2.17 2.11 -6.12
N ALA A 58 3.02 1.80 -5.13
CA ALA A 58 2.63 1.80 -3.72
C ALA A 58 2.18 3.21 -3.26
N LEU A 59 2.91 4.26 -3.61
CA LEU A 59 2.54 5.65 -3.30
C LEU A 59 1.22 6.07 -3.98
N GLY A 60 0.99 5.66 -5.24
CA GLY A 60 -0.30 5.85 -5.90
C GLY A 60 -1.44 5.14 -5.18
N GLY A 61 -1.19 3.91 -4.70
CA GLY A 61 -2.11 3.17 -3.85
C GLY A 61 -2.43 3.88 -2.54
N VAL A 62 -1.43 4.44 -1.86
CA VAL A 62 -1.61 5.25 -0.63
C VAL A 62 -2.53 6.43 -0.88
N ALA A 63 -2.29 7.19 -1.95
CA ALA A 63 -3.11 8.35 -2.28
C ALA A 63 -4.58 7.96 -2.49
N SER A 64 -4.83 6.82 -3.16
CA SER A 64 -6.18 6.29 -3.33
C SER A 64 -6.81 5.85 -2.01
N CYS A 65 -6.04 5.24 -1.10
CA CYS A 65 -6.50 4.84 0.23
C CYS A 65 -6.84 6.05 1.10
N LEU A 66 -6.05 7.13 1.05
CA LEU A 66 -6.34 8.38 1.77
C LEU A 66 -7.68 8.98 1.31
N MET A 67 -7.93 9.05 0.00
CA MET A 67 -9.22 9.51 -0.51
C MET A 67 -10.39 8.61 -0.05
N SER A 68 -10.18 7.29 -0.03
CA SER A 68 -11.18 6.33 0.45
C SER A 68 -11.47 6.47 1.95
N VAL A 69 -10.44 6.74 2.77
CA VAL A 69 -10.59 7.03 4.21
C VAL A 69 -11.43 8.30 4.41
N VAL A 70 -11.11 9.38 3.69
CA VAL A 70 -11.87 10.64 3.78
C VAL A 70 -13.34 10.43 3.42
N PHE A 71 -13.62 9.71 2.33
CA PHE A 71 -14.99 9.40 1.91
C PHE A 71 -15.72 8.54 2.95
N SER A 72 -15.05 7.51 3.48
CA SER A 72 -15.62 6.62 4.49
C SER A 72 -15.94 7.36 5.80
N ILE A 73 -15.06 8.27 6.24
CA ILE A 73 -15.30 9.14 7.41
C ILE A 73 -16.51 10.06 7.15
N GLN A 74 -16.60 10.69 5.98
CA GLN A 74 -17.73 11.54 5.62
C GLN A 74 -19.05 10.76 5.61
N SER A 75 -19.04 9.53 5.06
CA SER A 75 -20.19 8.63 5.07
C SER A 75 -20.61 8.26 6.50
N LEU A 76 -19.66 7.91 7.37
CA LEU A 76 -19.94 7.58 8.77
C LEU A 76 -20.49 8.76 9.58
N ARG A 77 -20.10 10.00 9.25
CA ARG A 77 -20.68 11.21 9.86
C ARG A 77 -22.16 11.41 9.52
N GLN A 78 -22.62 10.86 8.39
CA GLN A 78 -24.03 10.93 7.98
C GLN A 78 -24.87 9.77 8.57
N GLY A 79 -24.22 8.82 9.24
CA GLY A 79 -24.86 7.70 9.93
C GLY A 79 -23.99 6.44 9.85
N PRO A 80 -23.89 5.65 10.94
CA PRO A 80 -23.08 4.44 10.94
C PRO A 80 -23.69 3.36 10.03
N GLN A 81 -23.05 3.11 8.90
CA GLN A 81 -23.35 1.98 8.02
C GLN A 81 -22.21 0.95 8.14
N GLY A 82 -22.53 -0.32 8.38
CA GLY A 82 -21.53 -1.39 8.56
C GLY A 82 -20.57 -1.53 7.37
N GLN A 83 -21.03 -1.23 6.16
CA GLN A 83 -20.19 -1.25 4.95
C GLN A 83 -19.15 -0.12 4.96
N SER A 84 -19.50 1.08 5.43
CA SER A 84 -18.57 2.21 5.53
C SER A 84 -17.49 1.99 6.58
N VAL A 85 -17.82 1.27 7.66
CA VAL A 85 -16.84 0.85 8.68
C VAL A 85 -15.84 -0.15 8.10
N ALA A 86 -16.32 -1.18 7.39
CA ALA A 86 -15.44 -2.17 6.76
C ALA A 86 -14.55 -1.54 5.67
N ALA A 87 -15.10 -0.63 4.86
CA ALA A 87 -14.35 0.13 3.86
C ALA A 87 -13.26 1.00 4.52
N LEU A 88 -13.56 1.64 5.65
CA LEU A 88 -12.59 2.42 6.42
C LEU A 88 -11.43 1.53 6.92
N PHE A 89 -11.73 0.37 7.50
CA PHE A 89 -10.68 -0.56 7.96
C PHE A 89 -9.79 -1.07 6.82
N LEU A 90 -10.39 -1.42 5.68
CA LEU A 90 -9.64 -1.86 4.50
C LEU A 90 -8.76 -0.74 3.95
N ALA A 91 -9.24 0.51 3.94
CA ALA A 91 -8.45 1.65 3.48
C ALA A 91 -7.34 2.06 4.48
N LEU A 92 -7.52 1.78 5.77
CA LEU A 92 -6.52 2.04 6.80
C LEU A 92 -5.38 1.00 6.82
N LEU A 93 -5.64 -0.24 6.41
CA LEU A 93 -4.64 -1.31 6.46
C LEU A 93 -3.36 -1.00 5.64
N PRO A 94 -3.44 -0.53 4.38
CA PRO A 94 -2.29 -0.05 3.62
C PRO A 94 -1.51 1.07 4.31
N LEU A 95 -2.22 2.02 4.92
CA LEU A 95 -1.62 3.16 5.60
C LEU A 95 -0.87 2.71 6.85
N LEU A 96 -1.42 1.75 7.60
CA LEU A 96 -0.76 1.13 8.74
C LEU A 96 0.49 0.36 8.32
N LEU A 97 0.43 -0.43 7.24
CA LEU A 97 1.58 -1.18 6.74
C LEU A 97 2.74 -0.27 6.35
N ILE A 98 2.46 0.84 5.68
CA ILE A 98 3.48 1.82 5.32
C ILE A 98 3.99 2.58 6.55
N GLY A 99 3.10 2.97 7.47
CA GLY A 99 3.51 3.59 8.73
C GLY A 99 4.43 2.70 9.55
N LEU A 100 4.11 1.40 9.66
CA LEU A 100 4.94 0.40 10.32
C LEU A 100 6.27 0.20 9.60
N PHE A 101 6.27 0.20 8.27
CA PHE A 101 7.51 0.05 7.50
C PHE A 101 8.43 1.26 7.67
N ILE A 102 7.91 2.48 7.60
CA ILE A 102 8.67 3.72 7.88
C ILE A 102 9.21 3.69 9.31
N TRP A 103 8.38 3.25 10.27
CA TRP A 103 8.77 3.16 11.67
C TRP A 103 9.87 2.13 11.91
N GLN A 104 9.80 0.96 11.29
CA GLN A 104 10.82 -0.09 11.40
C GLN A 104 12.13 0.32 10.70
N ASN A 105 12.02 1.06 9.59
CA ASN A 105 13.16 1.48 8.78
C ASN A 105 13.50 2.97 9.00
N GLN A 106 13.46 3.46 10.25
CA GLN A 106 13.87 4.83 10.59
C GLN A 106 15.31 5.15 10.13
N GLN A 107 16.14 4.13 9.88
CA GLN A 107 17.48 4.29 9.32
C GLN A 107 17.50 4.73 7.84
N LEU A 108 16.38 4.65 7.10
CA LEU A 108 16.26 5.19 5.75
C LEU A 108 15.91 6.69 5.73
N MET A 109 15.58 7.28 6.89
CA MET A 109 15.21 8.70 7.01
C MET A 109 16.40 9.64 7.28
N PHE A 110 17.64 9.12 7.41
CA PHE A 110 18.85 9.92 7.66
C PHE A 110 20.09 9.38 6.94
#